data_AF-A0A396S1P3-F1
#
_entry.id   AF-A0A396S1P3-F1
#
_cell.length_a   1.000
_cell.length_b   1.000
_cell.length_c   1.000
_cell.angle_alpha   90.00
_cell.angle_beta   90.00
_cell.angle_gamma   90.00
#
_symmetry.space_group_name_H-M   'P 1'
#
loop_
_entity.id
_entity.type
_entity.pdbx_description
1 polymer ?
#
loop_
_entity_poly.entity_id
_entity_poly.type
_entity_poly.pdbx_seq_one_letter_code
_entity_poly.pdbx_strand_id
1 'polypeptide(L)'
;MPEPTQSEHPASAFPWPALLLASTLILITGLLLALLHYQLHSRAMLSSGNALFNQIAKQLQYSLAATYNPPRRALNLLALDALPDTENLEQRLTRIPMLAQVLTDNPQLNSVYIGWDSGDYLMLRPLPNAASRDRFNAPQAAHWMVWHIAAGQYRRPVVIHLYLDQTFKLLESQHPPHDGFDPRTRPWYEAAKASANQIITTPYVFFSTNEFGTTMARPAGDNAVLGADLTLSQLSTLLADHRMTPSSELLIYDTEGTVIAYHDVQRIISTSRSGPLRLKRFNELGSTLLAALALDGYQIERQQPLTLEGRHWQVLQQRLPVKDIPDSYLAILVPEDELLADAYRIRRQSVFATLLLMLVLVPLVWLAARRRSGTR
;
A
#
# COMPACT_ATOMS: atom_id res chain seq x y z
N MET A 1 72.92 -73.63 -13.09
CA MET A 1 72.62 -73.85 -11.67
C MET A 1 73.87 -73.62 -10.84
N PRO A 2 73.86 -72.77 -9.80
CA PRO A 2 72.81 -71.81 -9.43
C PRO A 2 72.75 -70.61 -10.40
N GLU A 3 71.95 -69.57 -10.08
CA GLU A 3 71.35 -68.62 -11.03
C GLU A 3 71.54 -67.10 -10.64
N PRO A 4 71.21 -66.11 -11.52
CA PRO A 4 71.60 -64.69 -11.37
C PRO A 4 70.63 -63.79 -10.58
N THR A 5 71.22 -62.94 -9.72
CA THR A 5 70.76 -61.59 -9.25
C THR A 5 69.26 -61.26 -9.29
N GLN A 6 68.61 -61.22 -8.11
CA GLN A 6 67.36 -60.48 -7.93
C GLN A 6 67.62 -58.97 -7.90
N SER A 7 66.83 -58.21 -8.64
CA SER A 7 66.82 -56.74 -8.61
C SER A 7 65.94 -56.23 -7.47
N GLU A 8 66.52 -55.50 -6.51
CA GLU A 8 65.73 -54.74 -5.54
C GLU A 8 65.02 -53.57 -6.23
N HIS A 9 63.71 -53.67 -6.40
CA HIS A 9 62.89 -52.51 -6.69
C HIS A 9 62.70 -51.70 -5.39
N PRO A 10 63.00 -50.39 -5.37
CA PRO A 10 62.75 -49.58 -4.18
C PRO A 10 61.24 -49.51 -3.94
N ALA A 11 60.82 -49.89 -2.72
CA ALA A 11 59.43 -49.79 -2.30
C ALA A 11 58.92 -48.36 -2.53
N SER A 12 57.91 -48.20 -3.38
CA SER A 12 57.44 -46.87 -3.76
C SER A 12 56.82 -46.17 -2.55
N ALA A 13 57.56 -45.22 -1.98
CA ALA A 13 57.11 -44.45 -0.83
C ALA A 13 55.72 -43.85 -1.10
N PHE A 14 54.77 -44.15 -0.22
CA PHE A 14 53.39 -43.67 -0.35
C PHE A 14 53.41 -42.13 -0.45
N PRO A 15 52.77 -41.50 -1.46
CA PRO A 15 53.00 -40.10 -1.80
C PRO A 15 52.20 -39.13 -0.90
N TRP A 16 52.38 -39.25 0.42
CA TRP A 16 51.80 -38.37 1.43
C TRP A 16 52.01 -36.87 1.13
N PRO A 17 53.19 -36.40 0.64
CA PRO A 17 53.37 -34.99 0.32
C PRO A 17 52.45 -34.51 -0.81
N ALA A 18 52.28 -35.32 -1.87
CA ALA A 18 51.43 -34.99 -3.00
C ALA A 18 49.93 -35.02 -2.62
N LEU A 19 49.54 -35.94 -1.73
CA LEU A 19 48.20 -36.00 -1.17
C LEU A 19 47.86 -34.80 -0.28
N LEU A 20 48.79 -34.38 0.56
CA LEU A 20 48.66 -33.19 1.39
C LEU A 20 48.58 -31.93 0.52
N LEU A 21 49.43 -31.80 -0.50
CA LEU A 21 49.39 -30.72 -1.49
C LEU A 21 48.05 -30.66 -2.25
N ALA A 22 47.56 -31.80 -2.75
CA ALA A 22 46.27 -31.85 -3.44
C ALA A 22 45.11 -31.46 -2.50
N SER A 23 45.13 -31.94 -1.25
CA SER A 23 44.08 -31.65 -0.26
C SER A 23 44.09 -30.19 0.18
N THR A 24 45.28 -29.62 0.45
CA THR A 24 45.41 -28.19 0.77
C THR A 24 45.05 -27.30 -0.43
N LEU A 25 45.42 -27.67 -1.65
CA LEU A 25 45.01 -26.94 -2.85
C LEU A 25 43.48 -26.94 -3.01
N ILE A 26 42.80 -28.07 -2.79
CA ILE A 26 41.33 -28.14 -2.82
C ILE A 26 40.70 -27.26 -1.74
N LEU A 27 41.20 -27.33 -0.50
CA LEU A 27 40.72 -26.50 0.61
C LEU A 27 40.92 -24.99 0.33
N ILE A 28 42.10 -24.59 -0.14
CA ILE A 28 42.40 -23.20 -0.51
C ILE A 28 41.52 -22.74 -1.67
N THR A 29 41.39 -23.55 -2.73
CA THR A 29 40.59 -23.18 -3.92
C THR A 29 39.12 -23.03 -3.56
N GLY A 30 38.56 -23.97 -2.78
CA GLY A 30 37.18 -23.88 -2.34
C GLY A 30 36.92 -22.77 -1.31
N LEU A 31 37.89 -22.47 -0.43
CA LEU A 31 37.80 -21.32 0.50
C LEU A 31 37.84 -20.00 -0.28
N LEU A 32 38.73 -19.90 -1.28
CA LEU A 32 38.81 -18.76 -2.18
C LEU A 32 37.50 -18.59 -2.96
N LEU A 33 36.94 -19.67 -3.50
CA LEU A 33 35.64 -19.67 -4.20
C LEU A 33 34.48 -19.28 -3.29
N ALA A 34 34.47 -19.74 -2.03
CA ALA A 34 33.48 -19.36 -1.04
C ALA A 34 33.57 -17.87 -0.66
N LEU A 35 34.78 -17.34 -0.49
CA LEU A 35 35.03 -15.91 -0.26
C LEU A 35 34.66 -15.05 -1.48
N LEU A 36 34.98 -15.50 -2.70
CA LEU A 36 34.59 -14.84 -3.94
C LEU A 36 33.07 -14.83 -4.12
N HIS A 37 32.38 -15.96 -3.92
CA HIS A 37 30.92 -16.01 -3.91
C HIS A 37 30.34 -15.07 -2.86
N TYR A 38 30.89 -15.06 -1.64
CA TYR A 38 30.44 -14.19 -0.57
C TYR A 38 30.55 -12.70 -0.97
N GLN A 39 31.68 -12.27 -1.54
CA GLN A 39 31.90 -10.89 -1.97
C GLN A 39 31.03 -10.50 -3.17
N LEU A 40 30.97 -11.34 -4.21
CA LEU A 40 30.17 -11.12 -5.42
C LEU A 40 28.67 -11.04 -5.10
N HIS A 41 28.14 -11.99 -4.32
CA HIS A 41 26.74 -11.97 -3.91
C HIS A 41 26.43 -10.81 -2.96
N SER A 42 27.30 -10.48 -2.00
CA SER A 42 27.01 -9.37 -1.08
C SER A 42 26.91 -8.02 -1.81
N ARG A 43 27.78 -7.79 -2.81
CA ARG A 43 27.69 -6.58 -3.66
C ARG A 43 26.45 -6.59 -4.55
N ALA A 44 26.14 -7.71 -5.19
CA ALA A 44 24.95 -7.84 -6.02
C ALA A 44 23.64 -7.70 -5.20
N MET A 45 23.62 -8.20 -3.96
CA MET A 45 22.44 -8.13 -3.07
C MET A 45 22.12 -6.70 -2.65
N LEU A 46 23.11 -5.85 -2.35
CA LEU A 46 22.88 -4.45 -2.02
C LEU A 46 22.25 -3.67 -3.20
N SER A 47 22.75 -3.88 -4.43
CA SER A 47 22.11 -3.30 -5.62
C SER A 47 20.71 -3.85 -5.88
N SER A 48 20.49 -5.16 -5.63
CA SER A 48 19.18 -5.79 -5.81
C SER A 48 18.15 -5.35 -4.77
N GLY A 49 18.55 -5.15 -3.52
CA GLY A 49 17.69 -4.64 -2.45
C GLY A 49 17.18 -3.23 -2.77
N ASN A 50 18.08 -2.33 -3.16
CA ASN A 50 17.70 -0.99 -3.61
C ASN A 50 16.83 -1.03 -4.88
N ALA A 51 17.13 -1.88 -5.86
CA ALA A 51 16.31 -2.02 -7.06
C ALA A 51 14.88 -2.52 -6.74
N LEU A 52 14.76 -3.54 -5.87
CA LEU A 52 13.49 -4.10 -5.41
C LEU A 52 12.67 -3.07 -4.62
N PHE A 53 13.30 -2.39 -3.67
CA PHE A 53 12.68 -1.29 -2.90
C PHE A 53 12.16 -0.18 -3.82
N ASN A 54 12.97 0.25 -4.78
CA ASN A 54 12.60 1.29 -5.74
C ASN A 54 11.45 0.85 -6.66
N GLN A 55 11.45 -0.41 -7.09
CA GLN A 55 10.37 -0.99 -7.88
C GLN A 55 9.04 -0.98 -7.11
N ILE A 56 9.05 -1.39 -5.83
CA ILE A 56 7.84 -1.44 -5.01
C ILE A 56 7.37 -0.04 -4.65
N ALA A 57 8.28 0.88 -4.30
CA ALA A 57 7.95 2.29 -4.08
C ALA A 57 7.30 2.94 -5.31
N LYS A 58 7.78 2.59 -6.51
CA LYS A 58 7.20 3.05 -7.78
C LYS A 58 5.84 2.39 -8.07
N GLN A 59 5.69 1.10 -7.77
CA GLN A 59 4.42 0.39 -7.88
C GLN A 59 3.36 0.98 -6.94
N LEU A 60 3.72 1.28 -5.69
CA LEU A 60 2.80 1.91 -4.73
C LEU A 60 2.34 3.30 -5.20
N GLN A 61 3.25 4.12 -5.76
CA GLN A 61 2.87 5.39 -6.39
C GLN A 61 1.88 5.20 -7.54
N TYR A 62 2.09 4.20 -8.40
CA TYR A 62 1.15 3.88 -9.47
C TYR A 62 -0.20 3.41 -8.93
N SER A 63 -0.24 2.58 -7.89
CA SER A 63 -1.49 2.12 -7.25
C SER A 63 -2.26 3.29 -6.62
N LEU A 64 -1.57 4.21 -5.94
CA LEU A 64 -2.19 5.44 -5.40
C LEU A 64 -2.71 6.35 -6.52
N ALA A 65 -1.93 6.54 -7.59
CA ALA A 65 -2.37 7.28 -8.77
C ALA A 65 -3.58 6.62 -9.46
N ALA A 66 -3.65 5.29 -9.49
CA ALA A 66 -4.79 4.52 -10.01
C ALA A 66 -6.01 4.59 -9.09
N THR A 67 -5.83 4.85 -7.79
CA THR A 67 -6.94 5.07 -6.84
C THR A 67 -7.65 6.40 -7.12
N TYR A 68 -6.89 7.48 -7.35
CA TYR A 68 -7.43 8.85 -7.48
C TYR A 68 -7.73 9.29 -8.91
N ASN A 69 -6.92 8.92 -9.92
CA ASN A 69 -7.06 9.48 -11.27
C ASN A 69 -8.37 9.07 -12.00
N PRO A 70 -8.83 7.80 -11.95
CA PRO A 70 -10.05 7.40 -12.64
C PRO A 70 -11.32 8.08 -12.09
N PRO A 71 -11.57 8.14 -10.75
CA PRO A 71 -12.69 8.90 -10.19
C PRO A 71 -12.65 10.39 -10.55
N ARG A 72 -11.45 10.98 -10.52
CA ARG A 72 -11.27 12.40 -10.89
C ARG A 72 -11.66 12.67 -12.34
N ARG A 73 -11.31 11.77 -13.27
CA ARG A 73 -11.72 11.87 -14.68
C ARG A 73 -13.22 11.69 -14.84
N ALA A 74 -13.82 10.75 -14.11
CA ALA A 74 -15.27 10.57 -14.10
C ALA A 74 -16.00 11.83 -13.61
N LEU A 75 -15.57 12.44 -12.49
CA LEU A 75 -16.11 13.72 -12.01
C LEU A 75 -15.96 14.87 -13.02
N ASN A 76 -14.88 14.90 -13.80
CA ASN A 76 -14.70 15.91 -14.85
C ASN A 76 -15.72 15.74 -16.00
N LEU A 77 -16.16 14.52 -16.29
CA LEU A 77 -17.20 14.24 -17.27
C LEU A 77 -18.60 14.48 -16.69
N LEU A 78 -18.87 14.06 -15.44
CA LEU A 78 -20.12 14.33 -14.74
C LEU A 78 -20.41 15.83 -14.60
N ALA A 79 -19.39 16.67 -14.46
CA ALA A 79 -19.53 18.13 -14.41
C ALA A 79 -19.95 18.77 -15.75
N LEU A 80 -20.07 17.99 -16.83
CA LEU A 80 -20.57 18.40 -18.14
C LEU A 80 -21.97 17.81 -18.45
N ASP A 81 -22.54 17.00 -17.55
CA ASP A 81 -23.92 16.53 -17.65
C ASP A 81 -24.90 17.60 -17.14
N ALA A 82 -26.18 17.49 -17.53
CA ALA A 82 -27.27 18.36 -17.10
C ALA A 82 -27.78 18.09 -15.66
N LEU A 83 -27.12 17.23 -14.87
CA LEU A 83 -27.47 16.99 -13.46
C LEU A 83 -27.50 18.29 -12.61
N PRO A 84 -26.57 19.26 -12.72
CA PRO A 84 -26.65 20.53 -11.99
C PRO A 84 -27.90 21.34 -12.28
N ASP A 85 -28.45 21.21 -13.49
CA ASP A 85 -29.64 21.94 -13.96
C ASP A 85 -30.96 21.32 -13.45
N THR A 86 -30.90 20.26 -12.64
CA THR A 86 -32.11 19.57 -12.14
C THR A 86 -32.68 20.21 -10.88
N GLU A 87 -33.97 20.55 -10.94
CA GLU A 87 -34.68 21.28 -9.89
C GLU A 87 -35.29 20.37 -8.82
N ASN A 88 -35.62 19.12 -9.16
CA ASN A 88 -36.40 18.22 -8.31
C ASN A 88 -35.92 16.76 -8.33
N LEU A 89 -36.43 15.95 -7.39
CA LEU A 89 -36.03 14.54 -7.24
C LEU A 89 -36.35 13.70 -8.48
N GLU A 90 -37.48 13.90 -9.15
CA GLU A 90 -37.86 13.11 -10.33
C GLU A 90 -36.83 13.26 -11.46
N GLN A 91 -36.46 14.50 -11.78
CA GLN A 91 -35.41 14.81 -12.75
C GLN A 91 -34.06 14.21 -12.32
N ARG A 92 -33.70 14.34 -11.04
CA ARG A 92 -32.46 13.78 -10.46
C ARG A 92 -32.39 12.26 -10.55
N LEU A 93 -33.51 11.57 -10.37
CA LEU A 93 -33.59 10.10 -10.45
C LEU A 93 -33.25 9.57 -11.85
N THR A 94 -33.55 10.32 -12.92
CA THR A 94 -33.16 9.96 -14.29
C THR A 94 -31.63 9.84 -14.49
N ARG A 95 -30.83 10.46 -13.60
CA ARG A 95 -29.36 10.50 -13.66
C ARG A 95 -28.68 9.46 -12.79
N ILE A 96 -29.43 8.70 -11.98
CA ILE A 96 -28.87 7.66 -11.08
C ILE A 96 -28.04 6.60 -11.83
N PRO A 97 -28.43 6.08 -13.02
CA PRO A 97 -27.61 5.11 -13.75
C PRO A 97 -26.22 5.64 -14.11
N MET A 98 -26.08 6.94 -14.39
CA MET A 98 -24.80 7.58 -14.69
C MET A 98 -23.90 7.65 -13.44
N LEU A 99 -24.45 8.05 -12.29
CA LEU A 99 -23.72 8.04 -11.01
C LEU A 99 -23.32 6.62 -10.59
N ALA A 100 -24.20 5.65 -10.85
CA ALA A 100 -23.97 4.23 -10.57
C ALA A 100 -22.85 3.65 -11.45
N GLN A 101 -22.78 4.05 -12.73
CA GLN A 101 -21.68 3.66 -13.61
C GLN A 101 -20.33 4.16 -13.05
N VAL A 102 -20.25 5.40 -12.57
CA VAL A 102 -19.03 5.91 -11.93
C VAL A 102 -18.65 5.09 -10.70
N LEU A 103 -19.60 4.72 -9.85
CA LEU A 103 -19.33 3.85 -8.68
C LEU A 103 -18.95 2.41 -9.07
N THR A 104 -19.47 1.91 -10.20
CA THR A 104 -19.18 0.57 -10.73
C THR A 104 -17.77 0.48 -11.32
N ASP A 105 -17.37 1.49 -12.09
CA ASP A 105 -16.02 1.59 -12.68
C ASP A 105 -14.94 1.97 -11.65
N ASN A 106 -15.35 2.46 -10.48
CA ASN A 106 -14.47 2.94 -9.41
C ASN A 106 -14.87 2.35 -8.04
N PRO A 107 -14.69 1.02 -7.83
CA PRO A 107 -15.12 0.32 -6.61
C PRO A 107 -14.41 0.77 -5.33
N GLN A 108 -13.36 1.60 -5.44
CA GLN A 108 -12.72 2.28 -4.31
C GLN A 108 -13.57 3.44 -3.74
N LEU A 109 -14.62 3.90 -4.43
CA LEU A 109 -15.48 4.99 -3.97
C LEU A 109 -16.59 4.50 -3.04
N ASN A 110 -16.83 5.24 -1.96
CA ASN A 110 -17.94 4.96 -1.02
C ASN A 110 -19.22 5.74 -1.36
N SER A 111 -19.13 6.82 -2.14
CA SER A 111 -20.27 7.63 -2.57
C SER A 111 -19.88 8.56 -3.72
N VAL A 112 -20.84 8.87 -4.58
CA VAL A 112 -20.79 10.00 -5.53
C VAL A 112 -22.04 10.84 -5.31
N TYR A 113 -21.89 12.17 -5.29
CA TYR A 113 -22.95 13.09 -4.91
C TYR A 113 -22.79 14.47 -5.54
N ILE A 114 -23.86 15.26 -5.40
CA ILE A 114 -23.93 16.66 -5.77
C ILE A 114 -24.63 17.44 -4.65
N GLY A 115 -24.13 18.64 -4.37
CA GLY A 115 -24.80 19.63 -3.51
C GLY A 115 -24.96 20.95 -4.24
N TRP A 116 -26.08 21.62 -4.02
CA TRP A 116 -26.41 22.93 -4.60
C TRP A 116 -26.26 24.06 -3.57
N ASP A 117 -26.09 25.30 -4.04
CA ASP A 117 -26.08 26.52 -3.24
C ASP A 117 -27.39 26.79 -2.48
N SER A 118 -28.51 26.24 -2.96
CA SER A 118 -29.80 26.17 -2.27
C SER A 118 -29.77 25.33 -0.98
N GLY A 119 -28.75 24.49 -0.81
CA GLY A 119 -28.65 23.48 0.26
C GLY A 119 -29.24 22.12 -0.12
N ASP A 120 -29.81 21.99 -1.33
CA ASP A 120 -30.22 20.69 -1.86
C ASP A 120 -29.02 19.74 -1.97
N TYR A 121 -29.30 18.44 -1.82
CA TYR A 121 -28.30 17.38 -1.87
C TYR A 121 -28.84 16.13 -2.56
N LEU A 122 -27.97 15.42 -3.28
CA LEU A 122 -28.24 14.09 -3.82
C LEU A 122 -26.96 13.26 -3.76
N MET A 123 -27.00 12.12 -3.06
CA MET A 123 -25.92 11.14 -2.98
C MET A 123 -26.39 9.78 -3.45
N LEU A 124 -25.55 9.09 -4.22
CA LEU A 124 -25.65 7.66 -4.49
C LEU A 124 -24.51 6.92 -3.78
N ARG A 125 -24.83 5.78 -3.17
CA ARG A 125 -23.88 4.89 -2.48
C ARG A 125 -24.18 3.42 -2.79
N PRO A 126 -23.17 2.57 -3.06
CA PRO A 126 -23.35 1.12 -3.11
C PRO A 126 -23.52 0.54 -1.71
N LEU A 127 -24.29 -0.54 -1.59
CA LEU A 127 -24.50 -1.33 -0.37
C LEU A 127 -23.99 -2.77 -0.57
N PRO A 128 -22.68 -2.98 -0.75
CA PRO A 128 -22.14 -4.25 -1.24
C PRO A 128 -22.29 -5.41 -0.24
N ASN A 129 -22.30 -5.13 1.06
CA ASN A 129 -22.25 -6.15 2.12
C ASN A 129 -23.32 -5.93 3.20
N ALA A 130 -23.56 -6.95 4.04
CA ALA A 130 -24.57 -6.88 5.10
C ALA A 130 -24.34 -5.70 6.05
N ALA A 131 -23.11 -5.51 6.54
CA ALA A 131 -22.76 -4.40 7.43
C ALA A 131 -23.11 -3.02 6.84
N SER A 132 -22.93 -2.81 5.53
CA SER A 132 -23.34 -1.57 4.85
C SER A 132 -24.86 -1.40 4.79
N ARG A 133 -25.64 -2.48 4.62
CA ARG A 133 -27.10 -2.44 4.64
C ARG A 133 -27.64 -2.21 6.05
N ASP A 134 -27.15 -2.96 7.02
CA ASP A 134 -27.53 -2.87 8.43
C ASP A 134 -27.27 -1.46 8.97
N ARG A 135 -26.12 -0.87 8.62
CA ARG A 135 -25.73 0.51 8.97
C ARG A 135 -26.76 1.57 8.56
N PHE A 136 -27.46 1.37 7.46
CA PHE A 136 -28.47 2.30 6.94
C PHE A 136 -29.90 1.77 7.09
N ASN A 137 -30.13 0.68 7.84
CA ASN A 137 -31.43 0.00 7.94
C ASN A 137 -32.06 -0.32 6.58
N ALA A 138 -31.22 -0.71 5.61
CA ALA A 138 -31.62 -0.97 4.24
C ALA A 138 -32.20 -2.39 4.06
N PRO A 139 -33.16 -2.59 3.13
CA PRO A 139 -33.60 -3.92 2.72
C PRO A 139 -32.44 -4.85 2.35
N GLN A 140 -32.52 -6.14 2.66
CA GLN A 140 -31.45 -7.10 2.33
C GLN A 140 -31.14 -7.19 0.82
N ALA A 141 -32.13 -6.92 -0.03
CA ALA A 141 -32.00 -6.89 -1.49
C ALA A 141 -31.49 -5.54 -2.05
N ALA A 142 -31.31 -4.52 -1.22
CA ALA A 142 -30.83 -3.22 -1.65
C ALA A 142 -29.37 -3.29 -2.09
N HIS A 143 -29.10 -2.80 -3.29
CA HIS A 143 -27.76 -2.66 -3.84
C HIS A 143 -27.29 -1.20 -3.86
N TRP A 144 -28.23 -0.25 -3.97
CA TRP A 144 -27.97 1.18 -3.95
C TRP A 144 -28.79 1.88 -2.88
N MET A 145 -28.20 2.91 -2.28
CA MET A 145 -28.89 3.91 -1.47
C MET A 145 -28.79 5.27 -2.16
N VAL A 146 -29.92 5.91 -2.39
CA VAL A 146 -30.00 7.34 -2.73
C VAL A 146 -30.35 8.11 -1.47
N TRP A 147 -29.53 9.08 -1.09
CA TRP A 147 -29.86 10.06 -0.05
C TRP A 147 -30.10 11.42 -0.70
N HIS A 148 -31.33 11.90 -0.63
CA HIS A 148 -31.73 13.21 -1.14
C HIS A 148 -32.17 14.12 0.02
N ILE A 149 -31.80 15.40 -0.10
CA ILE A 149 -32.32 16.49 0.74
C ILE A 149 -32.86 17.58 -0.19
N ALA A 150 -34.13 17.96 0.01
CA ALA A 150 -34.74 19.13 -0.61
C ALA A 150 -34.80 20.25 0.44
N ALA A 151 -33.84 21.18 0.37
CA ALA A 151 -33.72 22.31 1.30
C ALA A 151 -34.26 23.61 0.68
N GLY A 152 -34.06 23.83 -0.63
CA GLY A 152 -34.46 25.08 -1.30
C GLY A 152 -35.97 25.24 -1.51
N GLN A 153 -36.72 24.15 -1.54
CA GLN A 153 -38.15 24.14 -1.90
C GLN A 153 -39.11 24.30 -0.71
N TYR A 154 -38.64 24.13 0.53
CA TYR A 154 -39.51 23.95 1.71
C TYR A 154 -39.07 24.82 2.90
N ARG A 155 -40.03 25.20 3.77
CA ARG A 155 -39.74 25.93 5.03
C ARG A 155 -38.86 25.15 6.02
N ARG A 156 -38.76 23.83 5.85
CA ARG A 156 -37.86 22.92 6.56
C ARG A 156 -37.35 21.90 5.54
N PRO A 157 -36.05 21.57 5.51
CA PRO A 157 -35.54 20.60 4.57
C PRO A 157 -36.22 19.23 4.71
N VAL A 158 -36.54 18.60 3.58
CA VAL A 158 -37.13 17.26 3.53
C VAL A 158 -36.03 16.26 3.17
N VAL A 159 -35.86 15.22 4.00
CA VAL A 159 -34.89 14.14 3.75
C VAL A 159 -35.60 12.90 3.23
N ILE A 160 -35.01 12.26 2.22
CA ILE A 160 -35.51 11.03 1.60
C ILE A 160 -34.35 10.06 1.41
N HIS A 161 -34.51 8.83 1.90
CA HIS A 161 -33.63 7.69 1.60
C HIS A 161 -34.38 6.71 0.71
N LEU A 162 -33.87 6.46 -0.50
CA LEU A 162 -34.43 5.48 -1.42
C LEU A 162 -33.48 4.30 -1.55
N TYR A 163 -34.00 3.09 -1.38
CA TYR A 163 -33.24 1.85 -1.52
C TYR A 163 -33.63 1.17 -2.82
N LEU A 164 -32.64 0.94 -3.69
CA LEU A 164 -32.84 0.38 -5.02
C LEU A 164 -32.12 -0.97 -5.15
N ASP A 165 -32.68 -1.86 -5.96
CA ASP A 165 -31.97 -3.08 -6.39
C ASP A 165 -30.91 -2.79 -7.47
N GLN A 166 -30.23 -3.84 -7.94
CA GLN A 166 -29.20 -3.76 -8.99
C GLN A 166 -29.71 -3.15 -10.31
N THR A 167 -31.02 -3.20 -10.57
CA THR A 167 -31.67 -2.68 -11.78
C THR A 167 -32.27 -1.28 -11.57
N PHE A 168 -31.95 -0.63 -10.46
CA PHE A 168 -32.49 0.67 -10.01
C PHE A 168 -33.99 0.65 -9.68
N LYS A 169 -34.60 -0.52 -9.54
CA LYS A 169 -36.00 -0.61 -9.08
C LYS A 169 -36.08 -0.23 -7.60
N LEU A 170 -37.01 0.66 -7.27
CA LEU A 170 -37.30 1.05 -5.89
C LEU A 170 -37.81 -0.16 -5.09
N LEU A 171 -37.14 -0.43 -3.97
CA LEU A 171 -37.52 -1.42 -2.98
C LEU A 171 -38.24 -0.76 -1.79
N GLU A 172 -37.69 0.34 -1.29
CA GLU A 172 -38.22 1.06 -0.12
C GLU A 172 -37.88 2.56 -0.18
N SER A 173 -38.77 3.40 0.34
CA SER A 173 -38.57 4.84 0.54
C SER A 173 -38.76 5.18 2.02
N GLN A 174 -37.73 5.72 2.66
CA GLN A 174 -37.75 6.16 4.05
C GLN A 174 -37.64 7.69 4.12
N HIS A 175 -38.32 8.29 5.10
CA HIS A 175 -38.36 9.74 5.33
C HIS A 175 -37.84 10.06 6.74
N PRO A 176 -36.53 9.96 6.99
CA PRO A 176 -35.97 10.25 8.32
C PRO A 176 -36.10 11.74 8.67
N PRO A 177 -36.06 12.10 9.97
CA PRO A 177 -35.98 13.49 10.38
C PRO A 177 -34.66 14.12 9.90
N HIS A 178 -34.67 15.42 9.60
CA HIS A 178 -33.46 16.14 9.25
C HIS A 178 -32.49 16.23 10.44
N ASP A 179 -31.29 15.72 10.25
CA ASP A 179 -30.24 15.55 11.27
C ASP A 179 -29.27 16.74 11.37
N GLY A 180 -29.43 17.73 10.50
CA GLY A 180 -28.61 18.96 10.48
C GLY A 180 -27.53 18.97 9.40
N PHE A 181 -27.49 18.00 8.49
CA PHE A 181 -26.59 18.05 7.34
C PHE A 181 -26.90 19.25 6.42
N ASP A 182 -25.88 20.04 6.09
CA ASP A 182 -25.90 21.03 5.02
C ASP A 182 -24.65 20.83 4.16
N PRO A 183 -24.77 20.54 2.85
CA PRO A 183 -23.61 20.30 1.98
C PRO A 183 -22.69 21.52 1.87
N ARG A 184 -23.21 22.73 2.05
CA ARG A 184 -22.49 23.99 1.80
C ARG A 184 -21.46 24.33 2.87
N THR A 185 -21.65 23.79 4.08
CA THR A 185 -20.77 23.94 5.25
C THR A 185 -19.74 22.81 5.37
N ARG A 186 -19.54 22.04 4.29
CA ARG A 186 -18.61 20.90 4.27
C ARG A 186 -17.33 21.28 3.55
N PRO A 187 -16.15 20.80 4.01
CA PRO A 187 -14.86 21.18 3.43
C PRO A 187 -14.74 20.99 1.92
N TRP A 188 -15.40 19.96 1.37
CA TRP A 188 -15.40 19.66 -0.06
C TRP A 188 -16.14 20.71 -0.91
N TYR A 189 -17.24 21.27 -0.39
CA TYR A 189 -18.04 22.25 -1.10
C TYR A 189 -17.34 23.61 -1.07
N GLU A 190 -16.92 24.05 0.12
CA GLU A 190 -16.21 25.31 0.33
C GLU A 190 -14.91 25.37 -0.49
N ALA A 191 -14.07 24.33 -0.42
CA ALA A 191 -12.82 24.27 -1.17
C ALA A 191 -13.02 24.25 -2.69
N ALA A 192 -14.02 23.51 -3.19
CA ALA A 192 -14.32 23.47 -4.61
C ALA A 192 -14.85 24.80 -5.14
N LYS A 193 -15.80 25.44 -4.43
CA LYS A 193 -16.32 26.78 -4.81
C LYS A 193 -15.21 27.83 -4.79
N ALA A 194 -14.29 27.79 -3.81
CA ALA A 194 -13.17 28.72 -3.73
C ALA A 194 -12.10 28.49 -4.83
N SER A 195 -11.89 27.25 -5.24
CA SER A 195 -10.87 26.88 -6.24
C SER A 195 -11.31 27.12 -7.69
N ALA A 196 -12.63 27.12 -7.96
CA ALA A 196 -13.24 27.06 -9.31
C ALA A 196 -12.79 25.86 -10.16
N ASN A 197 -12.01 24.93 -9.59
CA ASN A 197 -11.40 23.78 -10.24
C ASN A 197 -11.65 22.51 -9.42
N GLN A 198 -11.22 21.37 -9.96
CA GLN A 198 -11.22 20.11 -9.22
C GLN A 198 -10.20 20.16 -8.07
N ILE A 199 -10.61 19.71 -6.88
CA ILE A 199 -9.78 19.62 -5.67
C ILE A 199 -9.91 18.22 -5.04
N ILE A 200 -8.98 17.90 -4.14
CA ILE A 200 -9.15 16.83 -3.14
C ILE A 200 -9.05 17.49 -1.76
N THR A 201 -9.92 17.15 -0.82
CA THR A 201 -9.85 17.67 0.54
C THR A 201 -8.71 17.03 1.34
N THR A 202 -8.27 17.72 2.40
CA THR A 202 -7.65 17.01 3.54
C THR A 202 -8.67 16.06 4.18
N PRO A 203 -8.24 15.05 4.96
CA PRO A 203 -9.18 14.13 5.55
C PRO A 203 -10.09 14.79 6.60
N TYR A 204 -11.37 14.44 6.57
CA TYR A 204 -12.34 14.88 7.57
C TYR A 204 -13.35 13.76 7.86
N VAL A 205 -14.18 13.94 8.88
CA VAL A 205 -15.22 12.97 9.24
C VAL A 205 -16.43 13.12 8.29
N PHE A 206 -16.71 12.06 7.54
CA PHE A 206 -17.88 11.97 6.67
C PHE A 206 -19.15 11.88 7.52
N PHE A 207 -20.13 12.73 7.21
CA PHE A 207 -21.35 12.83 8.02
C PHE A 207 -22.22 11.56 7.93
N SER A 208 -22.34 10.95 6.74
CA SER A 208 -23.15 9.73 6.56
C SER A 208 -22.55 8.48 7.22
N THR A 209 -21.24 8.48 7.55
CA THR A 209 -20.58 7.27 8.07
C THR A 209 -19.81 7.45 9.38
N ASN A 210 -19.58 8.68 9.85
CA ASN A 210 -18.63 8.97 10.94
C ASN A 210 -17.24 8.34 10.73
N GLU A 211 -16.89 8.00 9.48
CA GLU A 211 -15.57 7.52 9.07
C GLU A 211 -14.74 8.71 8.60
N PHE A 212 -13.43 8.62 8.75
CA PHE A 212 -12.54 9.57 8.08
C PHE A 212 -12.37 9.19 6.61
N GLY A 213 -12.32 10.21 5.76
CA GLY A 213 -11.96 10.05 4.35
C GLY A 213 -11.62 11.38 3.68
N THR A 214 -11.21 11.30 2.43
CA THR A 214 -10.96 12.44 1.54
C THR A 214 -12.05 12.49 0.47
N THR A 215 -12.42 13.70 0.06
CA THR A 215 -13.39 13.90 -1.01
C THR A 215 -12.70 14.54 -2.20
N MET A 216 -12.85 13.92 -3.36
CA MET A 216 -12.57 14.56 -4.65
C MET A 216 -13.79 15.42 -5.00
N ALA A 217 -13.63 16.73 -5.14
CA ALA A 217 -14.73 17.64 -5.43
C ALA A 217 -14.46 18.52 -6.65
N ARG A 218 -15.52 18.94 -7.34
CA ARG A 218 -15.43 19.76 -8.54
C ARG A 218 -16.71 20.61 -8.70
N PRO A 219 -16.60 21.92 -8.98
CA PRO A 219 -17.75 22.74 -9.39
C PRO A 219 -18.43 22.17 -10.64
N ALA A 220 -19.76 22.23 -10.66
CA ALA A 220 -20.58 21.74 -11.77
C ALA A 220 -21.70 22.77 -12.01
N GLY A 221 -21.72 23.38 -13.19
CA GLY A 221 -22.46 24.64 -13.41
C GLY A 221 -22.01 25.76 -12.46
N ASP A 222 -22.85 26.78 -12.32
CA ASP A 222 -22.58 27.93 -11.45
C ASP A 222 -23.03 27.70 -9.99
N ASN A 223 -24.04 26.85 -9.79
CA ASN A 223 -24.79 26.68 -8.53
C ASN A 223 -24.43 25.41 -7.74
N ALA A 224 -23.73 24.43 -8.33
CA ALA A 224 -23.51 23.13 -7.71
C ALA A 224 -22.03 22.70 -7.62
N VAL A 225 -21.79 21.71 -6.77
CA VAL A 225 -20.50 21.02 -6.63
C VAL A 225 -20.75 19.51 -6.60
N LEU A 226 -20.04 18.77 -7.44
CA LEU A 226 -19.95 17.31 -7.40
C LEU A 226 -18.88 16.87 -6.41
N GLY A 227 -19.14 15.78 -5.69
CA GLY A 227 -18.19 15.13 -4.79
C GLY A 227 -18.14 13.61 -4.99
N ALA A 228 -16.98 13.01 -4.72
CA ALA A 228 -16.81 11.57 -4.62
C ALA A 228 -15.91 11.23 -3.42
N ASP A 229 -16.37 10.33 -2.57
CA ASP A 229 -15.71 9.99 -1.30
C ASP A 229 -14.82 8.75 -1.41
N LEU A 230 -13.63 8.86 -0.83
CA LEU A 230 -12.70 7.76 -0.59
C LEU A 230 -12.38 7.68 0.91
N THR A 231 -12.57 6.53 1.54
CA THR A 231 -12.28 6.40 2.98
C THR A 231 -10.79 6.21 3.25
N LEU A 232 -10.33 6.65 4.43
CA LEU A 232 -8.98 6.33 4.89
C LEU A 232 -8.78 4.82 5.12
N SER A 233 -9.87 4.08 5.37
CA SER A 233 -9.85 2.62 5.45
C SER A 233 -9.48 1.98 4.11
N GLN A 234 -10.10 2.40 3.00
CA GLN A 234 -9.76 1.94 1.64
C GLN A 234 -8.30 2.26 1.27
N LEU A 235 -7.84 3.49 1.55
CA LEU A 235 -6.44 3.87 1.35
C LEU A 235 -5.48 3.00 2.18
N SER A 236 -5.83 2.73 3.44
CA SER A 236 -5.01 1.94 4.35
C SER A 236 -4.97 0.46 3.98
N THR A 237 -6.07 -0.13 3.49
CA THR A 237 -6.09 -1.46 2.87
C THR A 237 -5.15 -1.52 1.68
N LEU A 238 -5.17 -0.51 0.79
CA LEU A 238 -4.25 -0.45 -0.34
C LEU A 238 -2.77 -0.37 0.10
N LEU A 239 -2.45 0.34 1.20
CA LEU A 239 -1.11 0.31 1.77
C LEU A 239 -0.75 -1.08 2.35
N ALA A 240 -1.71 -1.76 3.00
CA ALA A 240 -1.53 -3.10 3.55
C ALA A 240 -1.32 -4.17 2.46
N ASP A 241 -2.02 -4.07 1.34
CA ASP A 241 -1.88 -4.98 0.19
C ASP A 241 -0.51 -4.83 -0.51
N HIS A 242 0.16 -3.68 -0.34
CA HIS A 242 1.51 -3.40 -0.86
C HIS A 242 2.61 -3.55 0.21
N ARG A 243 2.28 -4.13 1.36
CA ARG A 243 3.21 -4.35 2.47
C ARG A 243 4.31 -5.34 2.07
N MET A 244 5.56 -4.88 2.12
CA MET A 244 6.69 -5.65 1.60
C MET A 244 7.12 -6.78 2.54
N THR A 245 7.13 -6.48 3.83
CA THR A 245 7.67 -7.37 4.86
C THR A 245 6.91 -7.23 6.19
N PRO A 246 6.98 -8.22 7.10
CA PRO A 246 6.26 -8.21 8.37
C PRO A 246 6.55 -7.03 9.31
N SER A 247 7.69 -6.36 9.18
CA SER A 247 8.04 -5.13 9.91
C SER A 247 8.05 -3.87 9.04
N SER A 248 7.62 -3.92 7.77
CA SER A 248 7.57 -2.72 6.93
C SER A 248 6.48 -1.74 7.38
N GLU A 249 6.81 -0.45 7.32
CA GLU A 249 5.95 0.69 7.68
C GLU A 249 5.64 1.49 6.42
N LEU A 250 4.36 1.49 6.01
CA LEU A 250 3.87 2.26 4.86
C LEU A 250 2.81 3.24 5.36
N LEU A 251 3.02 4.55 5.14
CA LEU A 251 2.06 5.60 5.51
C LEU A 251 2.02 6.79 4.56
N ILE A 252 0.85 7.42 4.52
CA ILE A 252 0.61 8.73 3.92
C ILE A 252 0.27 9.69 5.06
N TYR A 253 0.85 10.90 5.04
CA TYR A 253 0.66 11.90 6.09
C TYR A 253 0.73 13.33 5.50
N ASP A 254 0.19 14.31 6.22
CA ASP A 254 0.19 15.73 5.80
C ASP A 254 1.48 16.48 6.18
N THR A 255 1.56 17.77 5.80
CA THR A 255 2.68 18.67 6.14
C THR A 255 2.93 18.88 7.64
N GLU A 256 1.98 18.55 8.52
CA GLU A 256 2.09 18.62 9.99
C GLU A 256 2.42 17.27 10.66
N GLY A 257 2.53 16.20 9.87
CA GLY A 257 2.74 14.84 10.37
C GLY A 257 1.46 14.15 10.84
N THR A 258 0.27 14.62 10.50
CA THR A 258 -1.00 13.90 10.75
C THR A 258 -1.11 12.72 9.79
N VAL A 259 -1.37 11.52 10.31
CA VAL A 259 -1.39 10.30 9.49
C VAL A 259 -2.75 10.16 8.79
N ILE A 260 -2.70 10.20 7.46
CA ILE A 260 -3.83 10.06 6.55
C ILE A 260 -4.14 8.58 6.32
N ALA A 261 -3.14 7.77 6.00
CA ALA A 261 -3.32 6.33 5.79
C ALA A 261 -2.12 5.57 6.34
N TYR A 262 -2.34 4.36 6.83
CA TYR A 262 -1.30 3.51 7.41
C TYR A 262 -1.69 2.04 7.22
N HIS A 263 -0.71 1.17 6.94
CA HIS A 263 -0.97 -0.27 6.73
C HIS A 263 -1.70 -0.95 7.91
N ASP A 264 -1.57 -0.43 9.15
CA ASP A 264 -2.37 -0.86 10.31
C ASP A 264 -3.48 0.17 10.62
N VAL A 265 -4.67 -0.04 10.04
CA VAL A 265 -5.88 0.80 10.22
C VAL A 265 -6.22 1.04 11.70
N GLN A 266 -6.01 0.04 12.57
CA GLN A 266 -6.40 0.13 13.98
C GLN A 266 -5.50 1.07 14.77
N ARG A 267 -4.30 1.37 14.26
CA ARG A 267 -3.35 2.28 14.92
C ARG A 267 -3.60 3.75 14.60
N ILE A 268 -4.23 4.12 13.47
CA ILE A 268 -4.45 5.54 13.10
C ILE A 268 -5.64 6.21 13.79
N ILE A 269 -6.67 5.45 14.18
CA ILE A 269 -7.86 6.00 14.83
C ILE A 269 -7.57 6.17 16.33
N SER A 270 -7.72 7.39 16.86
CA SER A 270 -7.71 7.59 18.31
C SER A 270 -9.08 7.23 18.91
N THR A 271 -9.21 6.05 19.51
CA THR A 271 -10.37 5.67 20.32
C THR A 271 -10.34 6.35 21.70
N SER A 272 -10.39 7.68 21.71
CA SER A 272 -10.59 8.43 22.95
C SER A 272 -11.99 8.14 23.48
N ARG A 273 -12.09 7.59 24.71
CA ARG A 273 -13.37 7.36 25.39
C ARG A 273 -14.12 8.64 25.77
N SER A 274 -13.53 9.83 25.56
CA SER A 274 -14.04 11.09 26.11
C SER A 274 -13.68 12.34 25.29
N GLY A 275 -13.34 12.20 24.01
CA GLY A 275 -12.97 13.34 23.15
C GLY A 275 -13.35 13.13 21.68
N PRO A 276 -13.32 14.19 20.86
CA PRO A 276 -13.64 14.10 19.45
C PRO A 276 -12.68 13.13 18.73
N LEU A 277 -13.22 12.42 17.74
CA LEU A 277 -12.42 11.62 16.81
C LEU A 277 -11.35 12.50 16.17
N ARG A 278 -10.08 12.13 16.33
CA ARG A 278 -8.95 12.74 15.61
C ARG A 278 -8.07 11.66 14.98
N LEU A 279 -7.37 12.06 13.93
CA LEU A 279 -6.27 11.28 13.40
C LEU A 279 -5.06 11.41 14.33
N LYS A 280 -4.28 10.33 14.43
CA LYS A 280 -3.00 10.35 15.14
C LYS A 280 -1.91 10.99 14.30
N ARG A 281 -0.93 11.59 14.97
CA ARG A 281 0.32 12.04 14.35
C ARG A 281 1.31 10.89 14.20
N PHE A 282 2.28 11.12 13.32
CA PHE A 282 3.36 10.21 12.92
C PHE A 282 4.09 9.58 14.12
N ASN A 283 4.33 10.36 15.18
CA ASN A 283 4.97 9.96 16.43
C ASN A 283 4.04 9.28 17.45
N GLU A 284 2.71 9.32 17.25
CA GLU A 284 1.70 8.70 18.12
C GLU A 284 1.35 7.24 17.70
N LEU A 285 1.98 6.72 16.64
CA LEU A 285 1.78 5.36 16.14
C LEU A 285 2.53 4.26 16.94
N GLY A 286 3.37 4.64 17.89
CA GLY A 286 4.09 3.70 18.77
C GLY A 286 5.30 3.01 18.14
N SER A 287 5.90 3.62 17.12
CA SER A 287 7.10 3.12 16.43
C SER A 287 8.27 4.09 16.68
N THR A 288 9.36 3.61 17.27
CA THR A 288 10.57 4.43 17.57
C THR A 288 11.23 4.95 16.29
N LEU A 289 11.14 4.17 15.21
CA LEU A 289 11.56 4.55 13.87
C LEU A 289 10.75 5.71 13.30
N LEU A 290 9.43 5.72 13.52
CA LEU A 290 8.60 6.85 13.13
C LEU A 290 8.86 8.08 14.02
N ALA A 291 9.10 7.89 15.32
CA ALA A 291 9.50 8.97 16.21
C ALA A 291 10.84 9.62 15.80
N ALA A 292 11.84 8.83 15.37
CA ALA A 292 13.11 9.34 14.85
C ALA A 292 12.92 10.16 13.57
N LEU A 293 12.10 9.66 12.62
CA LEU A 293 11.75 10.40 11.40
C LEU A 293 11.06 11.75 11.69
N ALA A 294 10.19 11.78 12.71
CA ALA A 294 9.48 12.99 13.13
C ALA A 294 10.42 14.06 13.72
N LEU A 295 11.57 13.67 14.28
CA LEU A 295 12.59 14.61 14.77
C LEU A 295 13.37 15.26 13.63
N ASP A 296 13.63 14.51 12.55
CA ASP A 296 14.29 15.05 11.34
C ASP A 296 13.37 16.08 10.64
N GLY A 297 12.10 15.71 10.44
CA GLY A 297 11.07 16.59 9.89
C GLY A 297 10.13 15.92 8.88
N TYR A 298 8.89 16.40 8.82
CA TYR A 298 7.82 15.79 8.01
C TYR A 298 7.96 16.05 6.49
N GLN A 299 8.46 17.22 6.12
CA GLN A 299 8.46 17.72 4.73
C GLN A 299 9.76 17.38 3.97
N ILE A 300 10.52 16.39 4.45
CA ILE A 300 11.80 15.99 3.87
C ILE A 300 11.56 15.02 2.70
N GLU A 301 12.29 15.23 1.60
CA GLU A 301 12.44 14.22 0.55
C GLU A 301 13.78 13.50 0.72
N ARG A 302 13.73 12.18 0.92
CA ARG A 302 14.93 11.34 1.11
C ARG A 302 14.71 9.92 0.61
N GLN A 303 15.75 9.33 0.07
CA GLN A 303 15.79 7.93 -0.36
C GLN A 303 17.15 7.35 0.03
N GLN A 304 17.29 7.00 1.31
CA GLN A 304 18.58 6.62 1.89
C GLN A 304 18.41 5.59 3.00
N PRO A 305 19.39 4.70 3.21
CA PRO A 305 19.36 3.77 4.33
C PRO A 305 19.50 4.51 5.65
N LEU A 306 18.79 4.04 6.67
CA LEU A 306 18.88 4.48 8.06
C LEU A 306 19.24 3.29 8.95
N THR A 307 20.10 3.50 9.95
CA THR A 307 20.35 2.49 10.99
C THR A 307 19.71 2.97 12.28
N LEU A 308 18.81 2.19 12.86
CA LEU A 308 18.15 2.48 14.14
C LEU A 308 18.05 1.20 14.96
N GLU A 309 18.35 1.29 16.25
CA GLU A 309 18.34 0.14 17.19
C GLU A 309 19.18 -1.07 16.70
N GLY A 310 20.25 -0.79 15.95
CA GLY A 310 21.12 -1.82 15.35
C GLY A 310 20.54 -2.53 14.12
N ARG A 311 19.35 -2.14 13.65
CA ARG A 311 18.72 -2.66 12.43
C ARG A 311 18.90 -1.68 11.26
N HIS A 312 19.18 -2.21 10.08
CA HIS A 312 19.27 -1.43 8.84
C HIS A 312 17.91 -1.35 8.14
N TRP A 313 17.51 -0.15 7.76
CA TRP A 313 16.24 0.16 7.13
C TRP A 313 16.46 0.89 5.81
N GLN A 314 15.78 0.47 4.75
CA GLN A 314 15.64 1.26 3.54
C GLN A 314 14.44 2.21 3.72
N VAL A 315 14.69 3.52 3.59
CA VAL A 315 13.72 4.58 3.84
C VAL A 315 13.52 5.43 2.60
N LEU A 316 12.26 5.61 2.21
CA LEU A 316 11.80 6.60 1.25
C LEU A 316 10.81 7.52 1.94
N GLN A 317 11.01 8.82 1.78
CA GLN A 317 10.12 9.90 2.16
C GLN A 317 10.07 10.83 0.96
N GLN A 318 8.89 11.14 0.44
CA GLN A 318 8.73 12.02 -0.74
C GLN A 318 7.34 12.64 -0.76
N ARG A 319 7.19 13.80 -1.40
CA ARG A 319 5.87 14.38 -1.67
C ARG A 319 5.10 13.45 -2.61
N LEU A 320 3.80 13.27 -2.34
CA LEU A 320 2.94 12.37 -3.10
C LEU A 320 2.57 13.01 -4.46
N PRO A 321 2.98 12.46 -5.62
CA PRO A 321 2.80 13.11 -6.92
C PRO A 321 1.39 12.90 -7.51
N VAL A 322 0.35 13.10 -6.70
CA VAL A 322 -1.05 13.02 -7.12
C VAL A 322 -1.58 14.43 -7.35
N LYS A 323 -2.00 14.74 -8.59
CA LYS A 323 -2.53 16.07 -8.92
C LYS A 323 -3.78 16.39 -8.07
N ASP A 324 -3.93 17.65 -7.68
CA ASP A 324 -5.01 18.24 -6.89
C ASP A 324 -5.14 17.70 -5.44
N ILE A 325 -4.19 16.87 -4.97
CA ILE A 325 -4.10 16.48 -3.56
C ILE A 325 -3.45 17.60 -2.74
N PRO A 326 -3.89 17.86 -1.49
CA PRO A 326 -3.17 18.76 -0.58
C PRO A 326 -1.77 18.22 -0.28
N ASP A 327 -0.86 19.09 0.13
CA ASP A 327 0.53 18.70 0.38
C ASP A 327 0.64 17.55 1.40
N SER A 328 0.92 16.38 0.84
CA SER A 328 0.91 15.08 1.49
C SER A 328 2.17 14.33 1.08
N TYR A 329 2.70 13.52 1.98
CA TYR A 329 3.93 12.79 1.81
C TYR A 329 3.68 11.29 1.95
N LEU A 330 4.42 10.51 1.17
CA LEU A 330 4.47 9.06 1.27
C LEU A 330 5.77 8.67 1.97
N ALA A 331 5.66 7.99 3.11
CA ALA A 331 6.78 7.34 3.78
C ALA A 331 6.67 5.82 3.63
N ILE A 332 7.80 5.21 3.27
CA ILE A 332 7.98 3.77 3.12
C ILE A 332 9.27 3.40 3.86
N LEU A 333 9.17 2.51 4.83
CA LEU A 333 10.31 2.00 5.58
C LEU A 333 10.28 0.48 5.57
N VAL A 334 11.41 -0.13 5.20
CA VAL A 334 11.51 -1.59 5.09
C VAL A 334 12.83 -2.03 5.72
N PRO A 335 12.83 -3.02 6.63
CA PRO A 335 14.07 -3.56 7.15
C PRO A 335 14.81 -4.34 6.06
N GLU A 336 16.10 -4.05 5.91
CA GLU A 336 16.95 -4.66 4.88
C GLU A 336 17.11 -6.17 5.09
N ASP A 337 17.11 -6.62 6.35
CA ASP A 337 17.21 -8.03 6.72
C ASP A 337 15.99 -8.86 6.27
N GLU A 338 14.80 -8.25 6.29
CA GLU A 338 13.58 -8.88 5.77
C GLU A 338 13.50 -8.78 4.25
N LEU A 339 13.84 -7.61 3.68
CA LEU A 339 13.85 -7.38 2.22
C LEU A 339 14.80 -8.34 1.48
N LEU A 340 15.93 -8.67 2.11
CA LEU A 340 16.93 -9.59 1.57
C LEU A 340 16.84 -11.02 2.16
N ALA A 341 15.76 -11.39 2.87
CA ALA A 341 15.65 -12.67 3.56
C ALA A 341 15.82 -13.89 2.62
N ASP A 342 15.19 -13.86 1.44
CA ASP A 342 15.33 -14.89 0.40
C ASP A 342 16.76 -14.95 -0.16
N ALA A 343 17.37 -13.79 -0.37
CA ALA A 343 18.74 -13.66 -0.83
C ALA A 343 19.73 -14.27 0.20
N TYR A 344 19.51 -14.02 1.49
CA TYR A 344 20.27 -14.63 2.59
C TYR A 344 19.98 -16.13 2.79
N ARG A 345 18.79 -16.63 2.41
CA ARG A 345 18.50 -18.08 2.37
C ARG A 345 19.34 -18.75 1.28
N ILE A 346 19.32 -18.22 0.05
CA ILE A 346 20.13 -18.73 -1.07
C ILE A 346 21.62 -18.69 -0.71
N ARG A 347 22.13 -17.57 -0.17
CA ARG A 347 23.53 -17.45 0.29
C ARG A 347 23.94 -18.59 1.24
N ARG A 348 23.12 -18.90 2.24
CA ARG A 348 23.39 -19.99 3.19
C ARG A 348 23.40 -21.35 2.48
N GLN A 349 22.43 -21.60 1.61
CA GLN A 349 22.35 -22.86 0.85
C GLN A 349 23.59 -23.06 -0.05
N SER A 350 24.06 -22.03 -0.75
CA SER A 350 25.29 -22.09 -1.56
C SER A 350 26.52 -22.40 -0.71
N VAL A 351 26.69 -21.75 0.45
CA VAL A 351 27.80 -22.02 1.37
C VAL A 351 27.75 -23.46 1.91
N PHE A 352 26.59 -23.94 2.34
CA PHE A 352 26.42 -25.33 2.78
C PHE A 352 26.71 -26.34 1.66
N ALA A 353 26.27 -26.08 0.43
CA ALA A 353 26.57 -26.92 -0.73
C ALA A 353 28.07 -26.98 -1.04
N THR A 354 28.78 -25.85 -0.97
CA THR A 354 30.24 -25.80 -1.14
C THR A 354 30.98 -26.56 -0.03
N LEU A 355 30.56 -26.41 1.23
CA LEU A 355 31.12 -27.16 2.37
C LEU A 355 30.86 -28.67 2.26
N LEU A 356 29.66 -29.08 1.84
CA LEU A 356 29.33 -30.48 1.58
C LEU A 356 30.20 -31.06 0.45
N LEU A 357 30.36 -30.31 -0.65
CA LEU A 357 31.18 -30.71 -1.79
C LEU A 357 32.66 -30.88 -1.40
N MET A 358 33.21 -29.97 -0.59
CA MET A 358 34.55 -30.13 0.00
C MET A 358 34.65 -31.42 0.84
N LEU A 359 33.68 -31.64 1.72
CA LEU A 359 33.63 -32.77 2.64
C LEU A 359 33.51 -34.11 1.91
N VAL A 360 33.00 -34.14 0.68
CA VAL A 360 32.97 -35.31 -0.21
C VAL A 360 34.23 -35.43 -1.07
N LEU A 361 34.75 -34.33 -1.61
CA LEU A 361 35.94 -34.34 -2.48
C LEU A 361 37.23 -34.74 -1.74
N VAL A 362 37.44 -34.27 -0.52
CA VAL A 362 38.66 -34.57 0.26
C VAL A 362 38.80 -36.09 0.54
N PRO A 363 37.77 -36.79 1.05
CA PRO A 363 37.80 -38.26 1.15
C PRO A 363 37.94 -38.98 -0.19
N LEU A 364 37.30 -38.51 -1.26
CA LEU A 364 37.40 -39.14 -2.59
C LEU A 364 38.82 -39.08 -3.16
N VAL A 365 39.50 -37.95 -3.02
CA VAL A 365 40.91 -37.79 -3.44
C VAL A 365 41.83 -38.70 -2.63
N TRP A 366 41.60 -38.80 -1.31
CA TRP A 366 42.31 -39.73 -0.45
C TRP A 366 42.09 -41.20 -0.85
N LEU A 367 40.84 -41.60 -1.13
CA LEU A 367 40.46 -42.96 -1.55
C LEU A 367 41.04 -43.33 -2.92
N ALA A 368 41.02 -42.40 -3.88
CA ALA A 368 41.56 -42.59 -5.22
C ALA A 368 43.08 -42.77 -5.19
N ALA A 369 43.79 -41.99 -4.36
CA ALA A 369 45.23 -42.17 -4.15
C ALA A 369 45.54 -43.50 -3.46
N ARG A 370 44.79 -43.87 -2.41
CA ARG A 370 44.96 -45.16 -1.70
C ARG A 370 44.76 -46.36 -2.61
N ARG A 371 43.83 -46.30 -3.58
CA ARG A 371 43.66 -47.35 -4.61
C ARG A 371 44.90 -47.46 -5.51
N ARG A 372 45.42 -46.33 -6.03
CA ARG A 372 46.61 -46.34 -6.91
C ARG A 372 47.88 -46.84 -6.22
N SER A 373 48.01 -46.65 -4.91
CA SER A 373 49.12 -47.23 -4.12
C SER A 373 48.97 -48.72 -3.79
N GLY A 374 47.79 -49.31 -4.00
CA GLY A 374 47.53 -50.74 -3.74
C GLY A 374 47.55 -51.62 -4.99
N THR A 375 47.84 -51.05 -6.17
CA THR A 375 47.87 -51.75 -7.47
C THR A 375 49.24 -51.64 -8.13
N ARG A 376 50.31 -51.85 -7.35
CA ARG A 376 51.71 -51.94 -7.78
C ARG A 376 52.41 -53.08 -7.04
#